data_AF-A0A937YHB9-F1
#
_entry.id   AF-A0A937YHB9-F1
#
_cell.length_a   1.000
_cell.length_b   1.000
_cell.length_c   1.000
_cell.angle_alpha   90.00
_cell.angle_beta   90.00
_cell.angle_gamma   90.00
#
_symmetry.space_group_name_H-M   'P 1'
#
loop_
_entity.id
_entity.type
_entity.pdbx_description
1 polymer ?
#
loop_
_entity_poly.entity_id
_entity_poly.type
_entity_poly.pdbx_seq_one_letter_code
_entity_poly.pdbx_strand_id
1 'polypeptide(L)'
;MIPGRIDDIDVGSLRALIANGVREGKTIEYKRAMPGGAESEVVPFLATVSSLANTAGGDLLLGVEATDGVPTALPGIEIDNLDRENLRFEHPMPVRRQNI
;
A
#
# COMPACT_ATOMS: atom_id res chain seq x y z
N MET A 1 7.26 -1.09 10.76
CA MET A 1 5.91 -1.45 11.23
C MET A 1 5.41 -0.34 12.14
N ILE A 2 4.16 0.07 11.97
CA ILE A 2 3.49 1.08 12.79
C ILE A 2 3.24 0.46 14.17
N PRO A 3 3.69 1.10 15.26
CA PRO A 3 3.45 0.59 16.59
C PRO A 3 1.96 0.75 16.96
N GLY A 4 1.31 -0.35 17.33
CA GLY A 4 -0.10 -0.35 17.75
C GLY A 4 -0.91 -1.46 17.11
N ARG A 5 -2.21 -1.51 17.43
CA ARG A 5 -3.17 -2.35 16.70
C ARG A 5 -3.63 -1.58 15.47
N ILE A 6 -3.94 -2.29 14.39
CA ILE A 6 -4.41 -1.65 13.15
C ILE A 6 -5.67 -0.81 13.36
N ASP A 7 -6.55 -1.23 14.27
CA ASP A 7 -7.78 -0.52 14.63
C ASP A 7 -7.52 0.82 15.37
N ASP A 8 -6.33 0.97 15.95
CA ASP A 8 -5.90 2.16 16.70
C ASP A 8 -5.05 3.12 15.84
N ILE A 9 -4.80 2.79 14.57
CA ILE A 9 -4.00 3.62 13.67
C ILE A 9 -4.86 4.78 13.15
N ASP A 10 -4.49 6.00 13.53
CA ASP A 10 -5.12 7.23 13.07
C ASP A 10 -4.15 8.11 12.25
N VAL A 11 -4.64 9.29 11.86
CA VAL A 11 -3.83 10.30 11.15
C VAL A 11 -2.65 10.80 11.99
N GLY A 12 -2.77 10.81 13.32
CA GLY A 12 -1.68 11.17 14.22
C GLY A 12 -0.52 10.18 14.13
N SER A 13 -0.83 8.89 14.12
CA SER A 13 0.15 7.80 13.91
C SER A 13 0.88 7.96 12.57
N LEU A 14 0.15 8.27 11.49
CA LEU A 14 0.74 8.53 10.16
C LEU A 14 1.66 9.77 10.17
N ARG A 15 1.23 10.86 10.82
CA ARG A 15 2.05 12.08 10.95
C ARG A 15 3.31 11.83 11.79
N ALA A 16 3.24 10.96 12.79
CA ALA A 16 4.40 10.57 13.58
C ALA A 16 5.46 9.84 12.73
N LEU A 17 5.06 9.08 11.70
CA LEU A 17 6.02 8.44 10.78
C LEU A 17 6.83 9.48 10.00
N ILE A 18 6.17 10.56 9.54
CA ILE A 18 6.83 11.68 8.87
C ILE A 18 7.71 12.46 9.85
N ALA A 19 7.16 12.83 11.01
CA ALA A 19 7.88 13.61 12.01
C ALA A 19 9.15 12.91 12.51
N ASN A 20 9.10 11.57 12.65
CA ASN A 20 10.24 10.76 13.06
C ASN A 20 11.12 10.30 11.88
N GLY A 21 10.75 10.62 10.63
CA GLY A 21 11.48 10.23 9.43
C GLY A 21 11.66 8.71 9.30
N VAL A 22 10.61 7.94 9.61
CA VAL A 22 10.68 6.47 9.64
C VAL A 22 10.90 5.94 8.22
N ARG A 23 12.13 5.52 7.93
CA ARG A 23 12.51 5.00 6.61
C ARG A 23 11.83 3.66 6.31
N GLU A 24 11.48 3.46 5.04
CA GLU A 24 11.05 2.19 4.46
C GLU A 24 12.05 1.08 4.74
N GLY A 25 11.53 -0.13 4.82
CA GLY A 25 12.36 -1.31 4.98
C GLY A 25 11.52 -2.56 4.92
N LYS A 26 12.03 -3.63 5.54
CA LYS A 26 11.41 -4.96 5.46
C LYS A 26 10.02 -5.07 6.09
N THR A 27 9.59 -4.08 6.88
CA THR A 27 8.35 -4.11 7.66
C THR A 27 7.43 -2.92 7.41
N ILE A 28 7.84 -1.98 6.56
CA ILE A 28 7.03 -0.82 6.19
C ILE A 28 7.41 -0.36 4.79
N GLU A 29 6.38 -0.17 3.96
CA GLU A 29 6.53 0.30 2.59
C GLU A 29 5.53 1.45 2.35
N TYR A 30 5.97 2.52 1.71
CA TYR A 30 5.12 3.64 1.28
C TYR A 30 4.91 3.59 -0.24
N LYS A 31 3.68 3.82 -0.68
CA LYS A 31 3.34 4.06 -2.08
C LYS A 31 2.50 5.32 -2.18
N ARG A 32 2.81 6.17 -3.15
CA ARG A 32 2.07 7.40 -3.41
C ARG A 32 0.68 7.16 -3.99
N ALA A 33 0.55 6.18 -4.88
CA ALA A 33 -0.68 5.90 -5.61
C ALA A 33 -1.07 4.43 -5.49
N MET A 34 -2.34 4.15 -5.75
CA MET A 34 -2.79 2.77 -5.92
C MET A 34 -2.21 2.17 -7.20
N PRO A 35 -1.93 0.86 -7.24
CA PRO A 35 -1.65 0.18 -8.49
C PRO A 35 -2.86 0.32 -9.42
N GLY A 36 -2.61 0.64 -10.68
CA GLY A 36 -3.65 0.59 -11.71
C GLY A 36 -4.02 -0.86 -12.05
N GLY A 37 -4.76 -1.02 -13.15
CA GLY A 37 -5.21 -2.35 -13.61
C GLY A 37 -4.20 -3.07 -14.52
N ALA A 38 -3.06 -2.46 -14.84
CA ALA A 38 -2.07 -3.04 -15.72
C ALA A 38 -1.25 -4.10 -14.99
N GLU A 39 -0.95 -5.22 -15.67
CA GLU A 39 -0.13 -6.30 -15.11
C GLU A 39 1.24 -5.81 -14.61
N SER A 40 1.84 -4.84 -15.31
CA SER A 40 3.10 -4.20 -14.93
C SER A 40 3.04 -3.42 -13.61
N GLU A 41 1.84 -3.08 -13.12
CA GLU A 41 1.62 -2.37 -11.86
C GLU A 41 1.10 -3.32 -10.77
N VAL A 42 0.19 -4.22 -11.14
CA VAL A 42 -0.40 -5.22 -10.23
C VAL A 42 0.64 -6.24 -9.76
N VAL A 43 1.51 -6.74 -10.64
CA VAL A 43 2.52 -7.75 -10.28
C VAL A 43 3.51 -7.22 -9.24
N PRO A 44 4.15 -6.04 -9.41
CA PRO A 44 5.01 -5.47 -8.38
C PRO A 44 4.28 -5.23 -7.07
N PHE A 45 3.03 -4.77 -7.10
CA PHE A 45 2.22 -4.57 -5.90
C PHE A 45 1.99 -5.88 -5.14
N LEU A 46 1.54 -6.93 -5.83
CA LEU A 46 1.35 -8.25 -5.22
C LEU A 46 2.67 -8.85 -4.72
N ALA A 47 3.78 -8.60 -5.43
CA ALA A 47 5.10 -9.02 -4.98
C ALA A 47 5.51 -8.33 -3.66
N THR A 48 5.25 -7.03 -3.52
CA THR A 48 5.46 -6.30 -2.25
C THR A 48 4.61 -6.89 -1.13
N VAL A 49 3.31 -7.10 -1.35
CA VAL A 49 2.40 -7.69 -0.35
C VAL A 49 2.87 -9.08 0.06
N SER A 50 3.22 -9.92 -0.92
CA SER A 50 3.75 -11.28 -0.67
C SER A 50 5.08 -11.23 0.08
N SER A 51 5.97 -10.29 -0.25
CA SER A 51 7.25 -10.12 0.45
C SER A 51 7.06 -9.74 1.94
N LEU A 52 6.10 -8.85 2.24
CA LEU A 52 5.75 -8.49 3.61
C LEU A 52 5.14 -9.68 4.35
N ALA A 53 4.20 -10.40 3.73
CA ALA A 53 3.53 -11.56 4.31
C ALA A 53 4.49 -12.73 4.60
N ASN A 54 5.47 -12.96 3.73
CA ASN A 54 6.43 -14.06 3.86
C ASN A 54 7.55 -13.82 4.89
N THR A 55 7.67 -12.61 5.44
CA THR A 55 8.72 -12.27 6.40
C THR A 55 8.18 -12.28 7.83
N ALA A 56 8.10 -11.12 8.48
CA ALA A 56 7.55 -10.96 9.83
C ALA A 56 6.18 -10.26 9.82
N GLY A 57 5.56 -10.16 8.64
CA GLY A 57 4.50 -9.20 8.37
C GLY A 57 5.04 -7.78 8.16
N GLY A 58 4.14 -6.84 7.95
CA GLY A 58 4.48 -5.44 7.81
C GLY A 58 3.29 -4.59 7.36
N ASP A 59 3.54 -3.29 7.25
CA ASP A 59 2.52 -2.32 6.86
C ASP A 59 2.81 -1.78 5.47
N LEU A 60 1.79 -1.81 4.61
CA LEU A 60 1.83 -1.15 3.31
C LEU A 60 0.94 0.08 3.39
N LEU A 61 1.54 1.26 3.29
CA LEU A 61 0.85 2.52 3.33
C LEU A 61 0.68 3.07 1.92
N LEU A 62 -0.57 3.25 1.51
CA LEU A 62 -0.92 3.85 0.23
C LEU A 62 -1.33 5.33 0.44
N GLY A 63 -0.96 6.22 -0.48
CA GLY A 63 -1.21 7.65 -0.36
C GLY A 63 -0.15 8.41 0.44
N VAL A 64 1.03 7.83 0.60
CA VAL A 64 2.17 8.45 1.28
C VAL A 64 3.25 8.75 0.25
N GLU A 65 3.71 9.99 0.23
CA GLU A 65 4.86 10.39 -0.57
C GLU A 65 6.12 10.17 0.26
N ALA A 66 7.08 9.48 -0.34
CA ALA A 66 8.38 9.22 0.26
C ALA A 66 9.50 9.65 -0.70
N THR A 67 10.56 10.21 -0.14
CA THR A 67 11.77 10.59 -0.86
C THR A 67 12.95 9.86 -0.21
N ASP A 68 13.72 9.13 -1.00
CA ASP A 68 14.82 8.26 -0.51
C ASP A 68 14.38 7.29 0.60
N GLY A 69 13.16 6.77 0.46
CA GLY A 69 12.52 5.86 1.40
C GLY A 69 12.05 6.53 2.70
N VAL A 70 12.11 7.85 2.83
CA VAL A 70 11.63 8.58 4.02
C VAL A 70 10.31 9.27 3.69
N PRO A 71 9.24 9.09 4.47
CA PRO A 71 7.94 9.68 4.20
C PRO A 71 8.02 11.20 4.41
N THR A 72 7.57 11.98 3.43
CA THR A 72 7.64 13.44 3.41
C THR A 72 6.26 14.09 3.43
N ALA A 73 5.24 13.45 2.85
CA ALA A 73 3.88 13.98 2.82
C ALA A 73 2.82 12.86 2.82
N LEU A 74 1.60 13.23 3.26
CA LEU A 74 0.39 12.40 3.20
C LEU A 74 -0.61 13.03 2.23
N PRO A 75 -0.36 13.01 0.91
CA PRO A 75 -1.34 13.51 -0.06
C PRO A 75 -2.66 12.72 -0.02
N GLY A 76 -2.62 11.48 0.49
CA GLY A 76 -3.75 10.57 0.45
C GLY A 76 -3.96 10.00 -0.96
N ILE A 77 -5.03 9.24 -1.13
CA ILE A 77 -5.47 8.73 -2.43
C ILE A 77 -6.86 9.26 -2.68
N GLU A 78 -7.04 9.89 -3.83
CA GLU A 78 -8.35 10.25 -4.32
C GLU A 78 -9.04 8.99 -4.85
N ILE A 79 -10.13 8.58 -4.19
CA ILE A 79 -10.91 7.40 -4.54
C ILE A 79 -12.31 7.88 -4.91
N ASP A 80 -12.64 7.79 -6.21
CA ASP A 80 -13.97 8.16 -6.71
C ASP A 80 -15.07 7.25 -6.16
N ASN A 81 -14.79 5.95 -6.06
CA ASN A 81 -15.75 4.95 -5.60
C ASN A 81 -15.04 3.82 -4.86
N LEU A 82 -15.19 3.81 -3.53
CA LEU A 82 -14.55 2.83 -2.64
C LEU A 82 -14.98 1.39 -2.95
N ASP A 83 -16.25 1.16 -3.26
CA ASP A 83 -16.76 -0.19 -3.57
C ASP A 83 -16.13 -0.74 -4.85
N ARG A 84 -15.99 0.11 -5.87
CA ARG A 84 -15.35 -0.27 -7.14
C ARG A 84 -13.87 -0.60 -6.94
N GLU A 85 -13.17 0.19 -6.13
CA GLU A 85 -11.76 -0.06 -5.82
C GLU A 85 -11.59 -1.36 -5.00
N ASN A 86 -12.45 -1.60 -4.01
CA ASN A 86 -12.45 -2.86 -3.24
C ASN A 86 -12.64 -4.08 -4.16
N LEU A 87 -13.63 -4.04 -5.04
CA LEU A 87 -13.86 -5.11 -6.03
C LEU A 87 -12.63 -5.33 -6.94
N ARG A 88 -11.91 -4.26 -7.31
CA ARG A 88 -10.67 -4.40 -8.09
C ARG A 88 -9.58 -5.13 -7.30
N PHE A 89 -9.47 -4.90 -5.99
CA PHE A 89 -8.50 -5.62 -5.16
C PHE A 89 -8.87 -7.08 -4.91
N GLU A 90 -10.18 -7.39 -4.81
CA GLU A 90 -10.65 -8.77 -4.74
C GLU A 90 -10.40 -9.54 -6.04
N HIS A 91 -10.47 -8.84 -7.17
CA HIS A 91 -10.25 -9.39 -8.52
C HIS A 91 -9.15 -8.64 -9.28
N PRO A 92 -7.87 -8.74 -8.84
CA PRO A 92 -6.78 -7.91 -9.35
C PRO A 92 -6.35 -8.24 -10.78
N MET A 93 -6.80 -9.38 -11.32
CA MET A 93 -6.58 -9.79 -12.70
C MET A 93 -7.91 -10.17 -13.35
N PRO A 94 -8.21 -9.68 -14.57
CA PRO A 94 -9.34 -10.21 -15.31
C PRO A 94 -9.08 -11.70 -15.59
N VAL A 95 -10.04 -12.55 -15.20
CA VAL A 95 -10.03 -13.97 -15.55
C VAL A 95 -9.88 -14.05 -17.06
N ARG A 96 -8.71 -14.51 -17.54
CA ARG A 96 -8.55 -14.82 -18.96
C ARG A 96 -9.55 -15.93 -19.25
N ARG A 97 -10.68 -15.60 -19.87
CA ARG A 97 -11.56 -16.59 -20.48
C ARG A 97 -10.68 -17.34 -21.48
N GLN A 98 -10.21 -18.52 -21.07
CA GLN A 98 -9.70 -19.51 -21.99
C GLN A 98 -10.88 -19.92 -22.85
N ASN A 99 -10.97 -19.30 -24.01
CA ASN A 99 -11.82 -19.75 -25.09
C ASN A 99 -11.22 -21.07 -25.55
N ILE A 100 -11.88 -22.17 -25.17
CA ILE A 100 -11.64 -23.52 -25.67
C ILE A 100 -12.45 -23.69 -26.96
#